data_AF-A0AAN5NCP2-F1
#
_entry.id   AF-A0AAN5NCP2-F1
#
_cell.length_a   1.000
_cell.length_b   1.000
_cell.length_c   1.000
_cell.angle_alpha   90.00
_cell.angle_beta   90.00
_cell.angle_gamma   90.00
#
_symmetry.space_group_name_H-M   'P 1'
#
loop_
_entity.id
_entity.type
_entity.pdbx_description
1 polymer ?
#
loop_
_entity_poly.entity_id
_entity_poly.type
_entity_poly.pdbx_seq_one_letter_code
_entity_poly.pdbx_strand_id
1 'polypeptide(L)'
;MTHFSEILKNEIQLSEDECCIVFDFGCYFPYSNSNELTFKFSLGMEEFNDYKVNNRYKNKCYQTISKKYGRKISKIGYPYVMKLKEQNLILLCLNIGIRDKYITLVFPIHTKMTKDKPICALKFHYMFNKNEFYFISYEKTKDCSYHQHIWRNYKSEDKINSDNEILLNAPNIIDDNSNTLVYDDIIKPYELSLQDLLL
;
A
#
# COMPACT_ATOMS: atom_id res chain seq x y z
N MET A 1 -3.60 -19.75 14.89
CA MET A 1 -2.57 -18.73 14.62
C MET A 1 -1.29 -19.26 13.95
N THR A 2 -1.09 -20.58 13.80
CA THR A 2 0.13 -21.17 13.19
C THR A 2 0.24 -20.99 11.67
N HIS A 3 -0.87 -21.01 10.94
CA HIS A 3 -0.81 -20.96 9.48
C HIS A 3 -0.35 -19.60 8.91
N PHE A 4 -0.74 -18.48 9.53
CA PHE A 4 -0.35 -17.15 9.05
C PHE A 4 1.11 -16.82 9.35
N SER A 5 1.61 -17.19 10.54
CA SER A 5 3.02 -17.01 10.87
C SER A 5 3.95 -17.87 10.01
N GLU A 6 3.51 -19.07 9.59
CA GLU A 6 4.22 -19.87 8.59
C GLU A 6 4.24 -19.21 7.21
N ILE A 7 3.12 -18.60 6.78
CA ILE A 7 3.08 -17.86 5.50
C ILE A 7 4.08 -16.69 5.54
N LEU A 8 4.08 -15.90 6.62
CA LEU A 8 5.01 -14.78 6.78
C LEU A 8 6.47 -15.22 6.73
N LYS A 9 6.84 -16.27 7.46
CA LYS A 9 8.21 -16.82 7.47
C LYS A 9 8.65 -17.34 6.09
N ASN A 10 7.72 -17.83 5.28
CA ASN A 10 8.02 -18.35 3.95
C ASN A 10 8.11 -17.25 2.88
N GLU A 11 7.39 -16.15 3.05
CA GLU A 11 7.33 -15.06 2.07
C GLU A 11 8.27 -13.89 2.38
N ILE A 12 8.67 -13.74 3.65
CA ILE A 12 9.58 -12.69 4.11
C ILE A 12 10.76 -13.32 4.85
N GLN A 13 11.93 -13.21 4.25
CA GLN A 13 13.22 -13.61 4.82
C GLN A 13 14.15 -12.42 4.66
N LEU A 14 14.58 -11.84 5.77
CA LEU A 14 15.40 -10.62 5.81
C LEU A 14 16.78 -10.95 6.37
N SER A 15 17.84 -10.41 5.75
CA SER A 15 19.14 -10.33 6.40
C SER A 15 19.15 -9.28 7.51
N GLU A 16 20.21 -9.26 8.33
CA GLU A 16 20.33 -8.33 9.47
C GLU A 16 20.31 -6.84 9.09
N ASP A 17 20.62 -6.52 7.84
CA ASP A 17 20.66 -5.16 7.30
C ASP A 17 19.45 -4.82 6.41
N GLU A 18 18.44 -5.69 6.37
CA GLU A 18 17.25 -5.56 5.53
C GLU A 18 15.99 -5.23 6.32
N CYS A 19 15.06 -4.57 5.64
CA CYS A 19 13.71 -4.32 6.10
C CYS A 19 12.71 -4.51 4.95
N CYS A 20 11.41 -4.59 5.27
CA CYS A 20 10.37 -4.90 4.30
C CYS A 20 9.14 -4.02 4.46
N ILE A 21 8.68 -3.42 3.35
CA ILE A 21 7.34 -2.87 3.26
C ILE A 21 6.45 -3.91 2.59
N VAL A 22 5.37 -4.32 3.25
CA VAL A 22 4.34 -5.14 2.62
C VAL A 22 3.24 -4.23 2.09
N PHE A 23 3.20 -4.09 0.77
CA PHE A 23 2.14 -3.35 0.09
C PHE A 23 0.90 -4.23 -0.09
N ASP A 24 -0.15 -3.92 0.66
CA ASP A 24 -1.47 -4.55 0.55
C ASP A 24 -2.40 -3.61 -0.23
N PHE A 25 -2.17 -3.55 -1.54
CA PHE A 25 -2.91 -2.65 -2.41
C PHE A 25 -4.14 -3.34 -2.98
N GLY A 26 -5.28 -2.66 -2.89
CA GLY A 26 -6.51 -3.08 -3.53
C GLY A 26 -7.39 -1.93 -4.00
N CYS A 27 -8.28 -2.27 -4.91
CA CYS A 27 -9.28 -1.34 -5.42
C CYS A 27 -10.61 -2.06 -5.62
N TYR A 28 -11.68 -1.37 -5.27
CA TYR A 28 -13.03 -1.78 -5.63
C TYR A 28 -13.31 -1.40 -7.07
N PHE A 29 -13.25 -2.38 -7.97
CA PHE A 29 -13.51 -2.27 -9.39
C PHE A 29 -14.91 -2.80 -9.71
N PRO A 30 -15.90 -1.91 -9.94
CA PRO A 30 -17.31 -2.28 -10.08
C PRO A 30 -17.67 -2.87 -11.45
N TYR A 31 -16.74 -2.90 -12.39
CA TYR A 31 -17.00 -3.31 -13.78
C TYR A 31 -16.81 -4.81 -13.95
N SER A 32 -17.63 -5.40 -14.82
CA SER A 32 -17.67 -6.85 -15.04
C SER A 32 -16.39 -7.43 -15.66
N ASN A 33 -15.67 -6.64 -16.45
CA ASN A 33 -14.45 -7.07 -17.13
C ASN A 33 -13.18 -6.58 -16.40
N SER A 34 -12.72 -7.36 -15.42
CA SER A 34 -11.50 -7.04 -14.66
C SER A 34 -10.23 -6.97 -15.51
N ASN A 35 -10.24 -7.49 -16.75
CA ASN A 35 -9.08 -7.42 -17.65
C ASN A 35 -8.83 -6.00 -18.17
N GLU A 36 -9.81 -5.11 -18.03
CA GLU A 36 -9.66 -3.70 -18.41
C GLU A 36 -9.07 -2.84 -17.29
N LEU A 37 -8.95 -3.39 -16.08
CA LEU A 37 -8.37 -2.68 -14.96
C LEU A 37 -6.88 -2.43 -15.21
N THR A 38 -6.52 -1.15 -15.26
CA THR A 38 -5.14 -0.71 -15.07
C THR A 38 -4.93 -0.51 -13.59
N PHE A 39 -4.16 -1.38 -12.97
CA PHE A 39 -3.76 -1.26 -11.58
C PHE A 39 -2.31 -1.71 -11.42
N LYS A 40 -1.41 -0.73 -11.29
CA LYS A 40 0.03 -0.95 -11.20
C LYS A 40 0.67 0.09 -10.30
N PHE A 41 1.88 -0.18 -9.85
CA PHE A 41 2.63 0.75 -9.01
C PHE A 41 4.12 0.71 -9.32
N SER A 42 4.82 1.76 -8.92
CA SER A 42 6.28 1.88 -8.95
C SER A 42 6.75 2.60 -7.68
N LEU A 43 8.03 2.43 -7.35
CA LEU A 43 8.64 3.02 -6.17
C LEU A 43 9.94 3.73 -6.57
N GLY A 44 9.97 5.06 -6.47
CA GLY A 44 11.05 5.88 -6.99
C GLY A 44 11.17 5.73 -8.50
N MET A 45 12.34 5.27 -8.95
CA MET A 45 12.60 4.93 -10.36
C MET A 45 12.35 3.45 -10.68
N GLU A 46 11.97 2.64 -9.70
CA GLU A 46 11.81 1.20 -9.86
C GLU A 46 10.40 0.85 -10.35
N GLU A 47 10.31 0.29 -11.56
CA GLU A 47 9.08 -0.29 -12.09
C GLU A 47 9.02 -1.79 -11.82
N PHE A 48 7.87 -2.25 -11.32
CA PHE A 48 7.66 -3.67 -10.98
C PHE A 48 6.90 -4.38 -12.09
N ASN A 49 7.46 -5.49 -12.58
CA ASN A 49 6.83 -6.35 -13.60
C ASN A 49 6.50 -7.76 -13.07
N ASP A 50 6.89 -8.05 -11.83
CA ASP A 50 6.72 -9.31 -11.14
C ASP A 50 5.52 -9.29 -10.18
N TYR A 51 4.41 -8.69 -10.61
CA TYR A 51 3.16 -8.70 -9.85
C TYR A 51 2.01 -9.29 -10.67
N LYS A 52 0.89 -9.57 -9.97
CA LYS A 52 -0.37 -9.98 -10.58
C LYS A 52 -1.52 -9.26 -9.91
N VAL A 53 -2.44 -8.73 -10.71
CA VAL A 53 -3.76 -8.31 -10.24
C VAL A 53 -4.62 -9.56 -10.04
N ASN A 54 -5.14 -9.75 -8.83
CA ASN A 54 -5.90 -10.93 -8.44
C ASN A 54 -7.01 -10.60 -7.42
N ASN A 55 -7.75 -11.62 -7.00
CA ASN A 55 -8.73 -11.50 -5.92
C ASN A 55 -8.20 -12.24 -4.69
N ARG A 56 -7.28 -11.61 -3.94
CA ARG A 56 -6.75 -12.24 -2.70
C ARG A 56 -7.84 -12.41 -1.64
N TYR A 57 -8.81 -11.50 -1.61
CA TYR A 57 -9.97 -11.54 -0.73
C TYR A 57 -11.22 -12.06 -1.45
N LYS A 58 -12.22 -12.57 -0.71
CA LYS A 58 -13.42 -13.22 -1.30
C LYS A 58 -14.30 -12.29 -2.15
N ASN A 59 -14.15 -10.98 -2.01
CA ASN A 59 -14.95 -10.01 -2.75
C ASN A 59 -14.46 -9.91 -4.20
N LYS A 60 -15.26 -10.40 -5.16
CA LYS A 60 -14.91 -10.41 -6.59
C LYS A 60 -14.71 -9.04 -7.22
N CYS A 61 -15.33 -8.00 -6.66
CA CYS A 61 -15.13 -6.63 -7.13
C CYS A 61 -13.89 -5.98 -6.51
N TYR A 62 -13.26 -6.63 -5.52
CA TYR A 62 -12.06 -6.11 -4.87
C TYR A 62 -10.81 -6.75 -5.46
N GLN A 63 -10.19 -6.03 -6.39
CA GLN A 63 -8.95 -6.45 -7.03
C GLN A 63 -7.76 -6.03 -6.17
N THR A 64 -6.75 -6.89 -6.07
CA THR A 64 -5.53 -6.66 -5.29
C THR A 64 -4.29 -6.87 -6.13
N ILE A 65 -3.19 -6.22 -5.73
CA ILE A 65 -1.86 -6.50 -6.25
C ILE A 65 -1.17 -7.53 -5.33
N SER A 66 -0.60 -8.57 -5.92
CA SER A 66 0.27 -9.54 -5.24
C SER A 66 1.57 -9.73 -6.01
N LYS A 67 2.70 -9.92 -5.31
CA LYS A 67 3.97 -10.31 -5.94
C LYS A 67 3.89 -11.72 -6.54
N LYS A 68 4.60 -11.95 -7.63
CA LYS A 68 4.65 -13.19 -8.39
C LYS A 68 6.04 -13.81 -8.29
N TYR A 69 6.11 -15.00 -7.69
CA TYR A 69 7.33 -15.81 -7.61
C TYR A 69 7.24 -16.96 -8.63
N GLY A 70 7.43 -16.62 -9.91
CA GLY A 70 7.24 -17.56 -11.02
C GLY A 70 5.78 -18.04 -11.12
N ARG A 71 5.51 -19.30 -10.74
CA ARG A 71 4.15 -19.87 -10.72
C ARG A 71 3.38 -19.57 -9.42
N LYS A 72 4.08 -19.21 -8.35
CA LYS A 72 3.46 -18.88 -7.05
C LYS A 72 3.08 -17.40 -7.01
N ILE A 73 2.02 -17.08 -6.28
CA ILE A 73 1.56 -15.72 -6.04
C ILE A 73 1.58 -15.50 -4.52
N SER A 74 2.11 -14.36 -4.11
CA SER A 74 2.18 -13.97 -2.70
C SER A 74 0.80 -13.90 -2.06
N LYS A 75 0.68 -14.48 -0.86
CA LYS A 75 -0.54 -14.44 -0.05
C LYS A 75 -0.63 -13.21 0.82
N ILE A 76 0.43 -12.40 0.88
CA ILE A 76 0.53 -11.25 1.78
C ILE A 76 0.47 -9.89 1.06
N GLY A 77 0.37 -9.89 -0.27
CA GLY A 77 0.43 -8.67 -1.07
C GLY A 77 1.72 -8.59 -1.87
N TYR A 78 2.36 -7.44 -1.83
CA TYR A 78 3.65 -7.24 -2.47
C TYR A 78 4.70 -6.88 -1.42
N PRO A 79 5.49 -7.85 -0.92
CA PRO A 79 6.63 -7.54 -0.06
C PRO A 79 7.76 -6.91 -0.89
N TYR A 80 8.21 -5.75 -0.45
CA TYR A 80 9.33 -5.00 -1.01
C TYR A 80 10.45 -4.93 0.03
N VAL A 81 11.58 -5.57 -0.26
CA VAL A 81 12.75 -5.64 0.63
C VAL A 81 13.76 -4.59 0.21
N MET A 82 14.28 -3.84 1.18
CA MET A 82 15.35 -2.85 0.98
C MET A 82 16.35 -2.89 2.14
N LYS A 83 17.48 -2.19 2.02
CA LYS A 83 18.39 -2.05 3.16
C LYS A 83 17.86 -1.07 4.19
N LEU A 84 18.12 -1.32 5.47
CA LEU A 84 17.75 -0.43 6.58
C LEU A 84 18.30 1.00 6.40
N LYS A 85 19.47 1.13 5.74
CA LYS A 85 20.11 2.44 5.44
C LYS A 85 19.49 3.18 4.25
N GLU A 86 18.65 2.53 3.45
CA GLU A 86 18.06 3.04 2.21
C GLU A 86 16.64 3.58 2.39
N GLN A 87 16.16 3.68 3.63
CA GLN A 87 14.82 4.15 3.98
C GLN A 87 14.63 5.68 3.87
N ASN A 88 15.26 6.30 2.88
CA ASN A 88 15.03 7.71 2.57
C ASN A 88 13.59 7.92 2.09
N LEU A 89 13.21 9.17 1.85
CA LEU A 89 11.92 9.47 1.23
C LEU A 89 11.88 8.89 -0.20
N ILE A 90 10.90 8.05 -0.50
CA ILE A 90 10.72 7.41 -1.80
C ILE A 90 9.31 7.70 -2.33
N LEU A 91 9.21 8.01 -3.62
CA LEU A 91 7.91 8.28 -4.25
C LEU A 91 7.20 6.98 -4.60
N LEU A 92 6.02 6.74 -4.05
CA LEU A 92 5.11 5.71 -4.52
C LEU A 92 4.21 6.30 -5.61
N CYS A 93 4.23 5.70 -6.79
CA CYS A 93 3.32 6.04 -7.88
C CYS A 93 2.33 4.90 -8.11
N LEU A 94 1.03 5.20 -8.10
CA LEU A 94 -0.06 4.26 -8.32
C LEU A 94 -0.84 4.66 -9.57
N ASN A 95 -0.88 3.79 -10.57
CA ASN A 95 -1.69 4.02 -11.78
C ASN A 95 -2.97 3.19 -11.68
N ILE A 96 -4.11 3.86 -11.70
CA ILE A 96 -5.42 3.26 -11.43
C ILE A 96 -6.43 3.75 -12.47
N GLY A 97 -7.07 2.84 -13.20
CA GLY A 97 -8.07 3.21 -14.19
C GLY A 97 -8.51 2.07 -15.09
N ILE A 98 -8.96 2.43 -16.30
CA ILE A 98 -9.48 1.51 -17.31
C ILE A 98 -8.62 1.64 -18.57
N ARG A 99 -7.86 0.58 -18.89
CA ARG A 99 -6.94 0.52 -20.04
C ARG A 99 -5.97 1.72 -20.05
N ASP A 100 -5.95 2.50 -21.11
CA ASP A 100 -5.14 3.71 -21.29
C ASP A 100 -5.67 4.92 -20.50
N LYS A 101 -6.90 4.86 -20.00
CA LYS A 101 -7.53 5.93 -19.22
C LYS A 101 -7.36 5.68 -17.73
N TYR A 102 -6.26 6.19 -17.17
CA TYR A 102 -5.96 6.06 -15.75
C TYR A 102 -5.47 7.37 -15.15
N ILE A 103 -5.64 7.48 -13.84
CA ILE A 103 -4.97 8.49 -13.02
C ILE A 103 -3.68 7.92 -12.45
N THR A 104 -2.69 8.78 -12.25
CA THR A 104 -1.44 8.48 -11.55
C THR A 104 -1.46 9.23 -10.23
N LEU A 105 -1.53 8.51 -9.12
CA LEU A 105 -1.43 9.08 -7.78
C LEU A 105 0.01 8.95 -7.30
N VAL A 106 0.63 10.06 -6.87
CA VAL A 106 2.02 10.09 -6.42
C VAL A 106 2.08 10.53 -4.97
N PHE A 107 2.73 9.74 -4.12
CA PHE A 107 2.87 10.00 -2.69
C PHE A 107 4.32 9.85 -2.24
N PRO A 108 4.86 10.79 -1.45
CA PRO A 108 6.09 10.56 -0.72
C PRO A 108 5.84 9.57 0.43
N ILE A 109 6.63 8.50 0.47
CA ILE A 109 6.65 7.52 1.56
C ILE A 109 7.97 7.63 2.31
N HIS A 110 7.90 7.57 3.64
CA HIS A 110 9.09 7.49 4.49
C HIS A 110 8.87 6.47 5.60
N THR A 111 9.77 5.50 5.69
CA THR A 111 9.76 4.47 6.73
C THR A 111 10.92 4.65 7.71
N LYS A 112 10.76 4.14 8.92
CA LYS A 112 11.80 4.19 9.97
C LYS A 112 11.97 2.83 10.67
N MET A 113 11.91 1.77 9.88
CA MET A 113 12.12 0.41 10.36
C MET A 113 13.51 0.25 10.95
N THR A 114 13.62 -0.60 11.97
CA THR A 114 14.86 -0.89 12.69
C THR A 114 15.14 -2.39 12.64
N LYS A 115 16.28 -2.83 13.17
CA LYS A 115 16.56 -4.27 13.31
C LYS A 115 15.51 -4.99 14.16
N ASP A 116 15.02 -4.35 15.21
CA ASP A 116 14.01 -4.93 16.12
C ASP A 116 12.59 -4.89 15.53
N LYS A 117 12.32 -3.89 14.69
CA LYS A 117 11.07 -3.70 13.98
C LYS A 117 11.31 -3.55 12.47
N PRO A 118 11.65 -4.64 11.77
CA PRO A 118 12.18 -4.58 10.41
C PRO A 118 11.09 -4.57 9.33
N ILE A 119 9.81 -4.52 9.69
CA ILE A 119 8.71 -4.63 8.74
C ILE A 119 7.66 -3.55 8.97
N CYS A 120 6.99 -3.11 7.91
CA CYS A 120 5.74 -2.37 8.01
C CYS A 120 4.74 -2.87 6.95
N ALA A 121 3.46 -2.62 7.17
CA ALA A 121 2.41 -2.85 6.18
C ALA A 121 1.82 -1.52 5.75
N LEU A 122 1.65 -1.34 4.44
CA LEU A 122 0.91 -0.22 3.89
C LEU A 122 -0.23 -0.76 3.03
N LYS A 123 -1.44 -0.65 3.57
CA LYS A 123 -2.65 -0.97 2.82
C LYS A 123 -3.07 0.23 2.01
N PHE A 124 -3.58 0.00 0.82
CA PHE A 124 -4.19 1.03 -0.01
C PHE A 124 -5.52 0.53 -0.53
N HIS A 125 -6.55 1.37 -0.42
CA HIS A 125 -7.88 1.08 -0.89
C HIS A 125 -8.35 2.20 -1.81
N TYR A 126 -8.70 1.86 -3.05
CA TYR A 126 -9.32 2.80 -4.00
C TYR A 126 -10.76 2.41 -4.31
N MET A 127 -11.69 3.37 -4.27
CA MET A 127 -13.11 3.18 -4.56
C MET A 127 -13.49 3.90 -5.86
N PHE A 128 -13.58 3.16 -6.97
CA PHE A 128 -13.87 3.73 -8.31
C PHE A 128 -15.16 4.57 -8.35
N ASN A 129 -16.24 4.08 -7.72
CA ASN A 129 -17.54 4.77 -7.75
C ASN A 129 -17.55 6.12 -7.03
N LYS A 130 -16.62 6.32 -6.08
CA LYS A 130 -16.60 7.50 -5.22
C LYS A 130 -15.42 8.42 -5.51
N ASN A 131 -14.45 7.96 -6.30
CA ASN A 131 -13.15 8.63 -6.46
C ASN A 131 -12.47 8.90 -5.10
N GLU A 132 -12.65 7.96 -4.16
CA GLU A 132 -12.10 8.01 -2.81
C GLU A 132 -10.98 6.98 -2.69
N PHE A 133 -9.94 7.33 -1.93
CA PHE A 133 -8.94 6.37 -1.51
C PHE A 133 -8.46 6.65 -0.11
N TYR A 134 -7.89 5.62 0.50
CA TYR A 134 -7.19 5.75 1.75
C TYR A 134 -6.06 4.73 1.89
N PHE A 135 -5.03 5.13 2.63
CA PHE A 135 -3.99 4.26 3.13
C PHE A 135 -4.28 3.86 4.57
N ILE A 136 -3.84 2.66 4.95
CA ILE A 136 -3.83 2.20 6.34
C ILE A 136 -2.45 1.66 6.71
N SER A 137 -1.97 2.04 7.88
CA SER A 137 -0.87 1.36 8.56
C SER A 137 -1.26 1.07 10.01
N TYR A 138 -0.69 0.02 10.60
CA TYR A 138 -0.92 -0.32 12.00
C TYR A 138 0.35 -0.10 12.82
N GLU A 139 0.18 0.51 13.99
CA GLU A 139 1.18 0.63 15.01
C GLU A 139 0.84 -0.33 16.15
N LYS A 140 1.83 -1.06 16.66
CA LYS A 140 1.68 -1.83 17.90
C LYS A 140 2.19 -1.00 19.07
N THR A 141 1.28 -0.64 19.97
CA THR A 141 1.56 0.21 21.13
C THR A 141 2.17 -0.61 22.27
N LYS A 142 2.66 0.08 23.32
CA LYS A 142 3.36 -0.55 24.45
C LYS A 142 2.48 -1.50 25.28
N ASP A 143 1.17 -1.26 25.29
CA ASP A 143 0.15 -2.11 25.91
C ASP A 143 -0.25 -3.31 25.04
N CYS A 144 0.49 -3.58 23.97
CA CYS A 144 0.23 -4.64 22.99
C CYS A 144 -1.09 -4.48 22.21
N SER A 145 -1.71 -3.31 22.23
CA SER A 145 -2.85 -3.00 21.36
C SER A 145 -2.38 -2.53 19.99
N TYR A 146 -3.29 -2.60 19.01
CA TYR A 146 -3.04 -2.11 17.66
C TYR A 146 -3.77 -0.79 17.46
N HIS A 147 -3.01 0.22 17.08
CA HIS A 147 -3.54 1.51 16.68
C HIS A 147 -3.48 1.63 15.16
N GLN A 148 -4.62 1.98 14.56
CA GLN A 148 -4.75 2.10 13.12
C GLN A 148 -4.52 3.55 12.70
N HIS A 149 -3.64 3.82 11.74
CA HIS A 149 -3.40 5.14 11.17
C HIS A 149 -3.95 5.18 9.74
N ILE A 150 -4.73 6.20 9.40
CA ILE A 150 -5.43 6.31 8.12
C ILE A 150 -5.07 7.62 7.43
N TRP A 151 -4.69 7.57 6.15
CA TRP A 151 -4.52 8.76 5.30
C TRP A 151 -5.52 8.73 4.15
N ARG A 152 -6.31 9.78 3.92
CA ARG A 152 -7.44 9.74 2.98
C ARG A 152 -7.61 11.04 2.18
N ASN A 153 -8.20 10.98 1.00
CA ASN A 153 -8.25 12.10 0.04
C ASN A 153 -9.51 12.98 0.04
N TYR A 154 -10.60 12.61 0.72
CA TYR A 154 -11.89 13.28 0.57
C TYR A 154 -12.47 13.91 1.85
N LYS A 155 -13.14 15.06 1.65
CA LYS A 155 -14.17 15.63 2.53
C LYS A 155 -15.25 16.31 1.68
N SER A 156 -16.51 16.12 2.05
CA SER A 156 -17.48 17.23 2.00
C SER A 156 -18.06 17.56 3.38
N GLU A 157 -18.23 16.59 4.30
CA GLU A 157 -18.85 16.85 5.62
C GLU A 157 -18.27 16.03 6.79
N ASP A 158 -17.20 15.26 6.58
CA ASP A 158 -16.66 14.41 7.64
C ASP A 158 -15.95 15.24 8.72
N LYS A 159 -16.53 15.26 9.93
CA LYS A 159 -15.76 15.55 11.14
C LYS A 159 -14.61 14.55 11.18
N ILE A 160 -13.38 15.02 11.37
CA ILE A 160 -12.27 14.11 11.69
C ILE A 160 -12.71 13.42 12.98
N ASN A 161 -13.12 12.15 12.87
CA ASN A 161 -13.84 11.46 13.93
C ASN A 161 -12.90 10.91 15.00
N SER A 162 -11.58 10.98 14.78
CA SER A 162 -10.59 10.40 15.68
C SER A 162 -9.17 10.88 15.36
N ASP A 163 -8.30 10.90 16.38
CA ASP A 163 -6.91 11.39 16.32
C ASP A 163 -5.99 10.61 15.34
N ASN A 164 -6.50 9.53 14.77
CA ASN A 164 -5.77 8.57 13.94
C ASN A 164 -6.07 8.68 12.44
N GLU A 165 -6.94 9.63 12.04
CA GLU A 165 -7.22 9.94 10.63
C GLU A 165 -6.53 11.24 10.20
N ILE A 166 -5.78 11.15 9.11
CA ILE A 166 -5.10 12.27 8.45
C ILE A 166 -5.81 12.53 7.13
N LEU A 167 -6.39 13.72 6.99
CA LEU A 167 -6.86 14.20 5.70
C LEU A 167 -5.66 14.71 4.89
N LEU A 168 -5.46 14.13 3.71
CA LEU A 168 -4.44 14.58 2.78
C LEU A 168 -4.83 15.95 2.22
N ASN A 169 -3.84 16.81 2.03
CA ASN A 169 -4.03 18.07 1.32
C ASN A 169 -4.44 17.81 -0.14
N ALA A 170 -5.00 18.84 -0.77
CA ALA A 170 -5.32 18.77 -2.18
C ALA A 170 -4.03 18.47 -2.98
N PRO A 171 -4.08 17.56 -3.96
CA PRO A 171 -2.91 17.24 -4.76
C PRO A 171 -2.57 18.40 -5.69
N ASN A 172 -1.28 18.53 -5.99
CA ASN A 172 -0.78 19.34 -7.09
C ASN A 172 -1.02 18.59 -8.41
N ILE A 173 -1.56 19.29 -9.41
CA ILE A 173 -1.72 18.80 -10.77
C ILE A 173 -0.51 19.30 -11.57
N ILE A 174 0.26 18.37 -12.15
CA ILE A 174 1.54 18.71 -12.83
C ILE A 174 1.30 19.48 -14.13
N ASP A 175 0.25 19.12 -14.86
CA ASP A 175 -0.18 19.72 -16.12
C ASP A 175 -1.69 19.47 -16.29
N ASP A 176 -2.42 20.42 -16.87
CA ASP A 176 -3.87 20.36 -17.10
C ASP A 176 -4.27 19.18 -18.00
N ASN A 177 -3.34 18.65 -18.80
CA ASN A 177 -3.51 17.46 -19.61
C ASN A 177 -2.99 16.17 -18.97
N SER A 178 -2.31 16.27 -17.82
CA SER A 178 -1.81 15.11 -17.08
C SER A 178 -2.86 14.60 -16.10
N ASN A 179 -3.17 13.30 -16.16
CA ASN A 179 -3.99 12.64 -15.14
C ASN A 179 -3.16 12.33 -13.87
N THR A 180 -2.16 13.16 -13.55
CA THR A 180 -1.20 12.92 -12.46
C THR A 180 -1.50 13.84 -11.29
N LEU A 181 -1.77 13.23 -10.14
CA LEU A 181 -2.06 13.90 -8.88
C LEU A 181 -0.90 13.65 -7.91
N VAL A 182 -0.18 14.72 -7.54
CA VAL A 182 0.96 14.66 -6.62
C VAL A 182 0.56 15.18 -5.25
N TYR A 183 0.68 14.34 -4.23
CA TYR A 183 0.41 14.71 -2.86
C TYR A 183 1.70 15.08 -2.14
N ASP A 184 1.69 16.18 -1.39
CA ASP A 184 2.86 16.63 -0.61
C ASP A 184 2.91 15.96 0.78
N ASP A 185 1.78 15.43 1.24
CA ASP A 185 1.66 14.70 2.51
C ASP A 185 2.47 13.41 2.50
N ILE A 186 3.39 13.30 3.47
CA ILE A 186 4.24 12.12 3.62
C ILE A 186 3.47 11.00 4.32
N ILE A 187 3.28 9.89 3.60
CA ILE A 187 2.76 8.64 4.16
C ILE A 187 3.88 7.97 4.97
N LYS A 188 3.59 7.66 6.24
CA LYS A 188 4.57 7.09 7.18
C LYS A 188 4.06 5.76 7.71
N PRO A 189 4.27 4.65 7.00
CA PRO A 189 3.96 3.32 7.51
C PRO A 189 4.75 3.05 8.80
N TYR A 190 4.06 2.47 9.78
CA TYR A 190 4.59 2.22 11.12
C TYR A 190 5.31 0.88 11.18
N GLU A 191 6.48 0.89 11.79
CA GLU A 191 7.32 -0.29 11.92
C GLU A 191 6.80 -1.26 13.00
N LEU A 192 6.92 -2.53 12.70
CA LEU A 192 6.41 -3.67 13.46
C LEU A 192 7.49 -4.76 13.54
N SER A 193 7.34 -5.66 14.51
CA SER A 193 8.05 -6.92 14.47
C SER A 193 7.36 -7.88 13.47
N LEU A 194 8.08 -8.85 12.92
CA LEU A 194 7.52 -9.77 11.91
C LEU A 194 6.27 -10.51 12.39
N GLN A 195 6.23 -10.90 13.66
CA GLN A 195 5.10 -11.61 14.27
C GLN A 195 3.87 -10.71 14.48
N ASP A 196 4.04 -9.39 14.42
CA ASP A 196 3.00 -8.39 14.67
C ASP A 196 2.42 -7.81 13.37
N LEU A 197 2.83 -8.33 12.21
CA LEU A 197 2.34 -7.84 10.93
C LEU A 197 0.83 -8.09 10.78
N LEU A 198 0.08 -7.03 10.49
CA LEU A 198 -1.34 -7.08 10.16
C LEU A 198 -1.56 -6.70 8.68
N LEU A 199 -2.28 -7.58 7.96
CA LEU A 199 -2.62 -7.50 6.53
C LEU A 199 -4.12 -7.69 6.30
#